data_AF-A0A6G2IJD8-F1
#
_entry.id   AF-A0A6G2IJD8-F1
#
_cell.length_a   1.000
_cell.length_b   1.000
_cell.length_c   1.000
_cell.angle_alpha   90.00
_cell.angle_beta   90.00
_cell.angle_gamma   90.00
#
_symmetry.space_group_name_H-M   'P 1'
#
loop_
_entity.id
_entity.type
_entity.pdbx_description
1 polymer ?
#
loop_
_entity_poly.entity_id
_entity_poly.type
_entity_poly.pdbx_seq_one_letter_code
_entity_poly.pdbx_strand_id
1 'polypeptide(L)' 'MFMGTSVLSLRMDGELLERLRHRAEKRGMSVQDYVVRTLIRDDFDERFQAAVEETEKFYGVT' A
#
# COMPACT_ATOMS: atom_id res chain seq x y z
N MET A 1 -14.22 -20.85 -10.36
CA MET A 1 -13.21 -19.83 -9.99
C MET A 1 -12.65 -19.27 -11.27
N PHE A 2 -12.92 -18.00 -11.60
CA PHE A 2 -12.26 -17.35 -12.73
C PHE A 2 -10.82 -17.02 -12.30
N MET A 3 -9.83 -17.72 -12.84
CA MET A 3 -8.42 -17.35 -12.74
C MET A 3 -8.09 -16.26 -13.77
N GLY A 4 -8.85 -15.16 -13.75
CA GLY A 4 -8.59 -13.99 -14.58
C GLY A 4 -7.62 -13.06 -13.87
N THR A 5 -6.48 -12.75 -14.50
CA THR A 5 -5.63 -11.65 -14.06
C THR A 5 -6.28 -10.32 -14.48
N SER A 6 -6.48 -9.41 -13.53
CA SER A 6 -6.93 -8.04 -13.82
C SER A 6 -5.74 -7.09 -13.87
N VAL A 7 -5.72 -6.17 -14.83
CA VAL A 7 -4.66 -5.16 -14.97
C VAL A 7 -5.15 -3.82 -14.40
N LEU A 8 -4.35 -3.22 -13.53
CA LEU A 8 -4.54 -1.84 -13.07
C LEU A 8 -3.68 -0.89 -13.92
N SER A 9 -4.33 0.03 -14.64
CA SER A 9 -3.65 1.10 -15.39
C SER A 9 -3.95 2.45 -14.76
N LEU A 10 -2.90 3.23 -14.48
CA LEU A 10 -3.01 4.55 -13.84
C LEU A 10 -2.39 5.61 -14.76
N ARG A 11 -3.04 6.78 -14.85
CA ARG A 11 -2.44 7.98 -15.43
C ARG A 11 -1.93 8.86 -14.31
N MET A 12 -0.69 9.29 -14.41
CA MET A 12 -0.06 10.18 -13.43
C MET A 12 0.94 11.09 -14.13
N ASP A 13 1.29 12.16 -13.43
CA ASP A 13 2.34 13.07 -13.84
C ASP A 13 3.70 12.36 -13.95
N GLY A 14 4.51 12.78 -14.92
CA GLY A 14 5.81 12.17 -15.21
C GLY A 14 6.83 12.34 -14.07
N GLU A 15 6.84 13.49 -13.39
CA GLU A 15 7.70 13.74 -12.25
C GLU A 15 7.33 12.83 -11.08
N LEU A 16 6.03 12.60 -10.86
CA LEU A 16 5.56 11.64 -9.87
C LEU A 16 6.04 10.22 -10.19
N LEU A 17 5.98 9.79 -11.45
CA LEU A 17 6.49 8.48 -11.86
C LEU A 17 8.00 8.35 -11.62
N GLU A 18 8.80 9.37 -11.95
CA GLU A 18 10.24 9.36 -11.71
C GLU A 18 10.57 9.29 -10.21
N ARG A 19 9.82 10.00 -9.37
CA ARG A 19 9.98 9.90 -7.91
C ARG A 19 9.68 8.50 -7.39
N LEU A 20 8.67 7.81 -7.93
CA LEU A 20 8.36 6.42 -7.58
C LEU A 20 9.48 5.47 -8.02
N ARG A 21 9.99 5.63 -9.24
CA ARG A 21 11.13 4.84 -9.75
C ARG A 21 12.36 4.98 -8.87
N HIS A 22 12.73 6.20 -8.49
CA HIS A 22 13.88 6.44 -7.62
C HIS A 22 13.73 5.81 -6.23
N ARG A 23 12.52 5.81 -5.65
CA ARG A 23 12.23 5.14 -4.37
C ARG A 23 12.29 3.62 -4.49
N ALA A 24 11.83 3.08 -5.61
CA ALA A 24 11.90 1.65 -5.91
C ALA A 24 13.36 1.18 -6.07
N GLU A 25 14.18 1.94 -6.80
CA GLU A 25 15.62 1.68 -6.98
C GLU A 25 16.37 1.65 -5.65
N LYS A 26 16.10 2.61 -4.75
CA LYS A 26 16.68 2.65 -3.40
C LYS A 26 16.39 1.40 -2.57
N ARG A 27 15.37 0.63 -2.94
CA ARG A 27 14.97 -0.62 -2.27
C ARG A 27 15.25 -1.87 -3.13
N GLY A 28 15.94 -1.71 -4.26
CA GLY A 28 16.29 -2.81 -5.17
C GLY A 28 15.07 -3.51 -5.77
N MET A 29 13.97 -2.80 -6.01
CA MET A 29 12.71 -3.37 -6.51
C MET A 29 12.22 -2.69 -7.79
N SER A 30 11.39 -3.39 -8.57
CA SER A 30 10.72 -2.79 -9.71
C SER A 30 9.74 -1.70 -9.23
N VAL A 31 9.46 -0.71 -10.07
CA VAL A 31 8.46 0.33 -9.74
C VAL A 31 7.07 -0.28 -9.53
N GLN A 32 6.77 -1.38 -10.23
CA GLN A 32 5.49 -2.10 -10.11
C GLN A 32 5.38 -2.75 -8.72
N ASP A 33 6.40 -3.51 -8.31
CA ASP A 33 6.43 -4.14 -6.99
C ASP A 33 6.43 -3.10 -5.87
N TYR A 34 7.12 -1.98 -6.07
CA TYR A 34 7.10 -0.87 -5.13
C TYR A 34 5.70 -0.30 -4.95
N VAL A 35 4.96 -0.06 -6.04
CA VAL A 35 3.59 0.47 -6.00
C VAL A 35 2.65 -0.53 -5.35
N VAL A 36 2.66 -1.80 -5.78
CA VAL A 36 1.82 -2.85 -5.21
C VAL A 36 2.06 -2.99 -3.71
N ARG A 37 3.33 -3.01 -3.28
CA ARG A 37 3.69 -3.14 -1.88
C ARG A 37 3.36 -1.90 -1.06
N THR A 38 3.38 -0.71 -1.66
CA THR A 38 2.92 0.53 -1.01
C THR A 38 1.41 0.48 -0.80
N LEU A 39 0.63 0.11 -1.81
CA LEU A 39 -0.83 -0.04 -1.69
C LEU A 39 -1.23 -1.08 -0.63
N ILE A 40 -0.53 -2.22 -0.59
CA ILE A 40 -0.75 -3.25 0.44
C ILE A 40 -0.38 -2.73 1.83
N ARG A 41 0.68 -1.93 1.94
CA ARG A 41 1.14 -1.40 3.22
C ARG A 41 0.17 -0.36 3.77
N ASP A 42 -0.36 0.52 2.93
CA ASP A 42 -1.35 1.51 3.35
C ASP A 42 -2.63 0.80 3.87
N ASP A 43 -3.10 -0.25 3.18
CA ASP A 43 -4.23 -1.09 3.65
C ASP A 43 -3.91 -1.79 4.98
N PHE A 44 -2.68 -2.32 5.13
CA PHE A 44 -2.26 -2.96 6.37
C PHE A 44 -2.19 -1.98 7.54
N ASP A 45 -1.60 -0.80 7.34
CA ASP A 45 -1.43 0.22 8.37
C ASP A 45 -2.80 0.79 8.80
N GLU A 46 -3.75 1.00 7.87
CA GLU A 46 -5.14 1.37 8.18
C GLU A 46 -5.86 0.29 9.00
N ARG A 47 -5.76 -0.97 8.58
CA ARG A 47 -6.37 -2.09 9.30
C ARG A 47 -5.74 -2.31 10.67
N PHE A 48 -4.44 -2.09 10.79
CA PHE A 48 -3.72 -2.17 12.04
C PHE A 48 -4.18 -1.08 13.01
N GLN A 49 -4.29 0.17 12.56
CA GLN A 49 -4.82 1.25 13.39
C GLN A 49 -6.24 1.00 13.85
N ALA A 50 -7.13 0.58 12.95
CA ALA A 50 -8.50 0.22 13.32
C ALA A 50 -8.56 -0.89 14.39
N ALA A 51 -7.67 -1.87 14.31
CA ALA A 51 -7.57 -2.93 15.32
C ALA A 51 -7.05 -2.43 16.68
N VAL A 52 -6.09 -1.51 16.68
CA VAL A 52 -5.59 -0.86 17.90
C VAL A 52 -6.68 -0.03 18.56
N GLU A 53 -7.37 0.83 17.79
CA GLU A 53 -8.47 1.66 18.29
C GLU A 53 -9.60 0.81 18.90
N GLU A 54 -9.96 -0.31 18.26
CA GLU A 54 -10.97 -1.21 18.79
C GLU A 54 -10.52 -1.88 20.08
N THR A 55 -9.26 -2.31 20.14
CA THR A 55 -8.67 -2.88 21.36
C THR A 55 -8.66 -1.85 22.50
N GLU A 56 -8.30 -0.60 22.23
CA GLU A 56 -8.34 0.48 23.21
C GLU A 56 -9.76 0.78 23.72
N LYS A 57 -10.80 0.71 22.88
CA LYS A 57 -12.19 0.80 23.35
C LYS A 57 -12.58 -0.36 24.26
N PHE A 58 -12.12 -1.58 23.94
CA PHE A 58 -12.40 -2.77 24.75
C PHE A 58 -11.74 -2.71 26.14
N TYR A 59 -10.53 -2.16 26.24
CA TYR A 59 -9.78 -2.08 27.51
C TYR A 59 -9.86 -0.71 28.21
N GLY A 60 -10.37 0.33 27.54
CA GLY A 60 -10.50 1.70 28.06
C GLY A 60 -11.77 1.95 28.87
N VAL A 61 -12.62 0.94 29.06
CA VAL A 61 -13.74 0.97 30.02
C VAL A 61 -13.24 0.45 31.37
N THR A 62 -12.42 1.26 32.06
CA THR A 62 -12.22 1.12 33.51
C THR A 62 -12.16 2.48 34.18
#